data_AF-A0A0B0P9L3-F1
#
_entry.id   AF-A0A0B0P9L3-F1
#
_cell.length_a   1.000
_cell.length_b   1.000
_cell.length_c   1.000
_cell.angle_alpha   90.00
_cell.angle_beta   90.00
_cell.angle_gamma   90.00
#
_symmetry.space_group_name_H-M   'P 1'
#
loop_
_entity.id
_entity.type
_entity.pdbx_description
1 polymer ?
#
loop_
_entity_poly.entity_id
_entity_poly.type
_entity_poly.pdbx_seq_one_letter_code
_entity_poly.pdbx_strand_id
1 'polypeptide(L)'
;MNIFGVLKYKKKGEDFLCESGLPFTIIRAGRLTDGPYTSYDLNTLLKATAGQRRAVVIGQGDNLVGEVSRLVVAEACIQAMDIEFTEGKIYEINSVEGEGPGTDPEKWEELFKTARA
;
A
#
# COMPACT_ATOMS: atom_id res chain seq x y z
N MET A 1 -3.14 -12.78 14.30
CA MET A 1 -3.73 -11.59 13.63
C MET A 1 -4.94 -11.90 12.72
N ASN A 2 -5.58 -13.07 12.81
CA ASN A 2 -6.79 -13.41 12.02
C ASN A 2 -7.90 -14.07 12.87
N ILE A 3 -7.99 -13.72 14.16
CA ILE A 3 -8.88 -14.40 15.13
C ILE A 3 -10.37 -14.32 14.72
N PHE A 4 -10.76 -13.27 13.99
CA PHE A 4 -12.13 -13.07 13.50
C PHE A 4 -12.30 -13.31 11.99
N GLY A 5 -11.30 -13.92 11.33
CA GLY A 5 -11.38 -14.21 9.89
C GLY A 5 -11.28 -12.97 8.98
N VAL A 6 -10.82 -11.83 9.49
CA VAL A 6 -10.71 -10.57 8.72
C VAL A 6 -9.96 -10.77 7.41
N LEU A 7 -8.82 -11.49 7.41
CA LEU A 7 -8.04 -11.73 6.20
C LEU A 7 -8.78 -12.65 5.21
N LYS A 8 -9.57 -13.60 5.72
CA LYS A 8 -10.41 -14.47 4.89
C LYS A 8 -11.47 -13.66 4.14
N TYR A 9 -12.14 -12.72 4.81
CA TYR A 9 -13.17 -11.89 4.18
C TYR A 9 -12.59 -10.83 3.25
N LYS A 10 -11.40 -10.29 3.56
CA LYS A 10 -10.65 -9.45 2.61
C LYS A 10 -10.37 -10.21 1.32
N LYS A 11 -9.77 -11.41 1.41
CA LYS A 11 -9.49 -12.24 0.23
C LYS A 11 -10.75 -12.54 -0.60
N LYS A 12 -11.86 -12.88 0.06
CA LYS A 12 -13.16 -13.07 -0.62
C LYS A 12 -13.65 -11.82 -1.35
N GLY A 13 -13.47 -10.64 -0.77
CA GLY A 13 -13.82 -9.37 -1.41
C GLY A 13 -12.97 -9.08 -2.64
N GLU A 14 -11.67 -9.39 -2.56
CA GLU A 14 -10.75 -9.30 -3.70
C GLU A 14 -11.15 -10.29 -4.80
N ASP A 15 -11.42 -11.56 -4.46
CA ASP A 15 -11.87 -12.57 -5.43
C ASP A 15 -13.15 -12.14 -6.14
N PHE A 16 -14.13 -11.64 -5.38
CA PHE A 16 -15.38 -11.14 -5.95
C PHE A 16 -15.15 -9.98 -6.93
N LEU A 17 -14.25 -9.04 -6.60
CA LEU A 17 -13.92 -7.93 -7.50
C LEU A 17 -13.21 -8.44 -8.77
N CYS A 18 -12.25 -9.35 -8.63
CA CYS A 18 -11.54 -9.97 -9.75
C CYS A 18 -12.49 -10.73 -10.70
N GLU A 19 -13.51 -11.39 -10.16
CA GLU A 19 -14.50 -12.16 -10.92
C GLU A 19 -15.62 -11.28 -11.51
N SER A 20 -15.74 -10.01 -11.09
CA SER A 20 -16.87 -9.14 -11.46
C SER A 20 -16.86 -8.66 -12.92
N GLY A 21 -15.72 -8.76 -13.61
CA GLY A 21 -15.52 -8.17 -14.95
C GLY A 21 -15.39 -6.65 -14.97
N LEU A 22 -15.37 -5.98 -13.81
CA LEU A 22 -15.06 -4.56 -13.69
C LEU A 22 -13.55 -4.33 -13.75
N PRO A 23 -13.09 -3.20 -14.32
CA PRO A 23 -11.69 -2.79 -14.20
C PRO A 23 -11.35 -2.56 -12.73
N PHE A 24 -10.19 -3.03 -12.30
CA PHE A 24 -9.76 -2.93 -10.90
C PHE A 24 -8.25 -2.78 -10.77
N THR A 25 -7.83 -2.20 -9.65
CA THR A 25 -6.48 -2.35 -9.11
C THR A 25 -6.61 -2.57 -7.61
N ILE A 26 -5.93 -3.58 -7.07
CA ILE A 26 -5.97 -3.90 -5.64
C ILE A 26 -4.63 -3.55 -5.01
N ILE A 27 -4.62 -2.70 -3.99
CA ILE A 27 -3.43 -2.35 -3.22
C ILE A 27 -3.55 -2.94 -1.80
N ARG A 28 -2.75 -3.97 -1.54
CA ARG A 28 -2.60 -4.63 -0.24
C ARG A 28 -1.56 -3.91 0.61
N ALA A 29 -2.03 -2.97 1.42
CA ALA A 29 -1.17 -2.25 2.34
C ALA A 29 -0.66 -3.15 3.49
N GLY A 30 0.61 -2.95 3.87
CA GLY A 30 1.13 -3.40 5.17
C GLY A 30 0.44 -2.72 6.36
N ARG A 31 1.05 -2.79 7.54
CA ARG A 31 0.48 -2.17 8.75
C ARG A 31 0.37 -0.65 8.57
N LEU A 32 -0.84 -0.11 8.62
CA LEU A 32 -1.08 1.32 8.41
C LEU A 32 -0.57 2.19 9.58
N THR A 33 0.22 3.22 9.27
CA THR A 33 0.72 4.25 10.21
C THR A 33 0.11 5.63 9.95
N ASP A 34 0.46 6.64 10.75
CA ASP A 34 0.11 8.06 10.56
C ASP A 34 -1.38 8.42 10.53
N GLY A 35 -2.24 7.62 11.19
CA GLY A 35 -3.64 7.96 11.42
C GLY A 35 -3.85 8.70 12.75
N PRO A 36 -4.88 9.57 12.86
CA PRO A 36 -5.22 10.30 14.10
C PRO A 36 -5.55 9.37 15.28
N TYR A 37 -5.85 8.09 15.00
CA TYR A 37 -6.21 7.07 16.00
C TYR A 37 -5.26 5.87 16.06
N THR A 38 -4.21 5.82 15.23
CA THR A 38 -3.20 4.73 15.28
C THR A 38 -1.89 5.15 15.94
N SER A 39 -1.86 6.34 16.52
CA SER A 39 -0.65 7.01 16.95
C SER A 39 -0.73 7.57 18.37
N TYR A 40 -1.74 7.18 19.16
CA TYR A 40 -1.89 7.75 20.51
C TYR A 40 -0.73 7.39 21.45
N ASP A 41 -0.08 6.23 21.26
CA ASP A 41 1.00 5.79 22.15
C ASP A 41 2.41 5.92 21.55
N LEU A 42 2.59 5.67 20.24
CA LEU A 42 3.94 5.56 19.68
C LEU A 42 4.53 6.89 19.14
N ASN A 43 3.74 7.76 18.50
CA ASN A 43 4.29 9.00 17.92
C ASN A 43 4.59 10.07 18.99
N THR A 44 3.93 9.98 20.15
CA THR A 44 4.21 10.87 21.30
C THR A 44 5.47 10.42 22.07
N LEU A 45 5.74 9.12 22.14
CA LEU A 45 6.93 8.54 22.78
C LEU A 45 8.15 8.47 21.85
N LEU A 46 7.95 8.16 20.57
CA LEU A 46 8.98 8.16 19.52
C LEU A 46 8.73 9.34 18.58
N LYS A 47 9.33 10.49 18.88
CA LYS A 47 9.42 11.66 17.99
C LYS A 47 10.14 11.39 16.64
N ALA A 48 10.32 10.15 16.20
CA ALA A 48 11.42 9.79 15.31
C ALA A 48 11.06 9.43 13.85
N THR A 49 9.87 8.94 13.50
CA THR A 49 9.75 8.19 12.23
C THR A 49 8.78 8.70 11.17
N ALA A 50 7.83 9.58 11.52
CA ALA A 50 6.83 10.09 10.55
C ALA A 50 7.44 10.88 9.38
N GLY A 51 8.69 11.34 9.51
CA GLY A 51 9.40 12.09 8.44
C GLY A 51 10.38 11.28 7.60
N GLN A 52 10.85 10.11 8.08
CA GLN A 52 12.03 9.43 7.51
C GLN A 52 11.69 8.21 6.65
N ARG A 53 10.50 7.62 6.82
CA ARG A 53 10.07 6.41 6.09
C ARG A 53 9.12 6.76 4.95
N ARG A 54 9.62 7.48 3.95
CA ARG A 54 8.81 7.93 2.80
C ARG A 54 9.05 7.12 1.54
N ALA A 55 10.21 6.48 1.42
CA ALA A 55 10.51 5.55 0.34
C ALA A 55 9.49 4.40 0.30
N VAL A 56 9.13 3.97 -0.92
CA VAL A 56 8.04 3.02 -1.16
C VAL A 56 8.62 1.77 -1.80
N VAL A 57 8.18 0.61 -1.32
CA VAL A 57 8.43 -0.68 -1.96
C VAL A 57 7.09 -1.24 -2.40
N ILE A 58 6.98 -1.55 -3.69
CA ILE A 58 5.82 -2.22 -4.27
C ILE A 58 6.25 -3.63 -4.69
N GLY A 59 5.42 -4.62 -4.36
CA GLY A 59 5.61 -6.01 -4.75
C GLY A 59 4.30 -6.64 -5.22
N GLN A 60 4.37 -7.92 -5.53
CA GLN A 60 3.21 -8.79 -5.73
C GLN A 60 3.46 -10.11 -5.01
N GLY A 61 2.40 -10.88 -4.74
CA GLY A 61 2.54 -12.24 -4.21
C GLY A 61 2.50 -12.39 -2.68
N ASP A 62 2.13 -11.34 -1.93
CA ASP A 62 2.05 -11.36 -0.45
C ASP A 62 3.41 -11.63 0.24
N ASN A 63 4.49 -11.08 -0.32
CA ASN A 63 5.87 -11.27 0.14
C ASN A 63 6.34 -10.16 1.11
N LEU A 64 5.65 -9.02 1.16
CA LEU A 64 6.07 -7.87 1.93
C LEU A 64 5.58 -7.93 3.39
N VAL A 65 6.50 -7.75 4.33
CA VAL A 65 6.21 -7.62 5.77
C VAL A 65 6.70 -6.27 6.25
N GLY A 66 5.78 -5.42 6.70
CA GLY A 66 6.14 -4.08 7.13
C GLY A 66 4.95 -3.16 7.35
N GLU A 67 5.25 -1.87 7.30
CA GLU A 67 4.32 -0.79 7.64
C GLU A 67 4.30 0.22 6.50
N VAL A 68 3.18 0.91 6.33
CA VAL A 68 3.03 1.93 5.30
C VAL A 68 2.20 3.08 5.82
N SER A 69 2.60 4.30 5.48
CA SER A 69 1.83 5.49 5.83
C SER A 69 0.50 5.52 5.08
N ARG A 70 -0.56 5.96 5.76
CA ARG A 70 -1.86 6.20 5.11
C ARG A 70 -1.76 7.17 3.94
N LEU A 71 -0.88 8.18 4.04
CA LEU A 71 -0.65 9.15 2.98
C LEU A 71 -0.05 8.49 1.74
N VAL A 72 0.93 7.61 1.92
CA VAL A 72 1.57 6.85 0.85
C VAL A 72 0.56 5.91 0.16
N VAL A 73 -0.28 5.22 0.93
CA VAL A 73 -1.33 4.35 0.35
C VAL A 73 -2.34 5.18 -0.45
N ALA A 74 -2.77 6.33 0.07
CA ALA A 74 -3.70 7.20 -0.64
C ALA A 74 -3.12 7.70 -1.96
N GLU A 75 -1.85 8.13 -1.95
CA GLU A 75 -1.14 8.55 -3.15
C GLU A 75 -1.00 7.41 -4.16
N ALA A 76 -0.62 6.21 -3.72
CA ALA A 76 -0.53 5.04 -4.58
C ALA A 76 -1.87 4.72 -5.27
N CYS A 77 -3.00 4.88 -4.56
CA CYS A 77 -4.33 4.69 -5.14
C CYS A 77 -4.64 5.74 -6.22
N ILE A 78 -4.26 7.01 -6.02
CA ILE A 78 -4.46 8.07 -7.01
C ILE A 78 -3.63 7.78 -8.26
N GLN A 79 -2.35 7.50 -8.06
CA GLN A 79 -1.40 7.25 -9.14
C GLN A 79 -1.79 6.00 -9.96
N ALA A 80 -2.25 4.93 -9.31
CA ALA A 80 -2.74 3.75 -10.00
C ALA A 80 -3.94 4.03 -10.92
N MET A 81 -4.83 4.97 -10.58
CA MET A 81 -5.97 5.32 -11.46
C MET A 81 -5.52 5.93 -12.80
N ASP A 82 -4.36 6.60 -12.83
CA ASP A 82 -3.82 7.25 -14.02
C ASP A 82 -2.84 6.37 -14.81
N ILE A 83 -2.43 5.20 -14.27
CA ILE A 83 -1.45 4.30 -14.88
C ILE A 83 -2.15 3.05 -15.43
N GLU A 84 -2.37 3.02 -16.75
CA GLU A 84 -3.18 2.00 -17.44
C GLU A 84 -2.76 0.55 -17.14
N PHE A 85 -1.45 0.24 -17.09
CA PHE A 85 -1.01 -1.15 -16.91
C PHE A 85 -1.23 -1.71 -15.49
N THR A 86 -1.67 -0.85 -14.56
CA THR A 86 -2.06 -1.29 -13.20
C THR A 86 -3.47 -1.89 -13.17
N GLU A 87 -4.24 -1.76 -14.25
CA GLU A 87 -5.55 -2.40 -14.38
C GLU A 87 -5.42 -3.94 -14.38
N GLY A 88 -6.30 -4.59 -13.64
CA GLY A 88 -6.32 -6.03 -13.43
C GLY A 88 -5.17 -6.54 -12.56
N LYS A 89 -4.42 -5.65 -11.89
CA LYS A 89 -3.27 -6.01 -11.06
C LYS A 89 -3.56 -5.92 -9.58
N ILE A 90 -2.83 -6.75 -8.84
CA ILE A 90 -2.79 -6.76 -7.39
C ILE A 90 -1.36 -6.42 -6.99
N TYR A 91 -1.22 -5.40 -6.16
CA TYR A 91 0.06 -4.94 -5.62
C TYR A 91 0.01 -5.01 -4.11
N GLU A 92 1.16 -5.22 -3.49
CA GLU A 92 1.39 -4.98 -2.06
C GLU A 92 2.33 -3.81 -1.88
N ILE A 93 2.18 -3.07 -0.78
CA ILE A 93 2.91 -1.81 -0.56
C ILE A 93 3.39 -1.66 0.89
N ASN A 94 4.66 -1.28 1.03
CA ASN A 94 5.31 -0.91 2.29
C ASN A 94 6.10 0.39 2.17
N SER A 95 6.33 1.04 3.31
CA SER A 95 7.25 2.16 3.46
C SER A 95 8.59 1.72 4.07
N VAL A 96 9.68 2.18 3.47
CA VAL A 96 11.06 2.01 3.95
C VAL A 96 11.70 3.37 4.23
N GLU A 97 12.84 3.36 4.92
CA GLU A 97 13.61 4.59 5.14
C GLU A 97 14.12 5.16 3.83
N GLY A 98 14.03 6.48 3.67
CA GLY A 98 14.45 7.19 2.48
C GLY A 98 13.40 8.17 1.96
N GLU A 99 13.76 8.89 0.91
CA GLU A 99 12.85 9.78 0.20
C GLU A 99 11.84 8.98 -0.62
N GLY A 100 10.58 9.41 -0.53
CA GLY A 100 9.48 8.80 -1.27
C GLY A 100 9.34 9.34 -2.67
N PRO A 101 8.50 8.68 -3.49
CA PRO A 101 8.08 9.24 -4.78
C PRO A 101 7.31 10.55 -4.62
N GLY A 102 6.76 10.84 -3.44
CA GLY A 102 5.91 12.02 -3.25
C GLY A 102 4.71 11.92 -4.19
N THR A 103 4.44 12.98 -4.94
CA THR A 103 3.38 13.02 -5.96
C THR A 103 3.93 12.90 -7.39
N ASP A 104 5.16 12.41 -7.55
CA ASP A 104 5.86 12.31 -8.85
C ASP A 104 5.35 11.09 -9.66
N PRO A 105 4.60 11.29 -10.75
CA PRO A 105 3.97 10.18 -11.47
C PRO A 105 4.97 9.22 -12.11
N GLU A 106 6.11 9.71 -12.59
CA GLU A 106 7.12 8.87 -13.25
C GLU A 106 7.74 7.87 -12.28
N LYS A 107 8.00 8.31 -11.03
CA LYS A 107 8.50 7.42 -9.97
C LYS A 107 7.47 6.39 -9.56
N TRP A 108 6.19 6.77 -9.49
CA TRP A 108 5.12 5.81 -9.21
C TRP A 108 4.96 4.79 -10.33
N GLU A 109 5.01 5.22 -11.59
CA GLU A 109 5.00 4.34 -12.74
C GLU A 109 6.15 3.33 -12.68
N GLU A 110 7.38 3.78 -12.39
CA GLU A 110 8.54 2.89 -12.24
C GLU A 110 8.33 1.88 -11.10
N LEU A 111 7.81 2.32 -9.94
CA LEU A 111 7.53 1.44 -8.81
C LEU A 111 6.49 0.36 -9.16
N PHE A 112 5.41 0.70 -9.85
CA PHE A 112 4.40 -0.27 -10.27
C PHE A 112 4.91 -1.22 -11.36
N LYS A 113 5.75 -0.71 -12.28
CA LYS A 113 6.33 -1.49 -13.38
C LYS A 113 7.40 -2.48 -12.90
N THR A 114 8.15 -2.11 -11.87
CA THR A 114 9.23 -2.94 -11.31
C THR A 114 8.77 -3.92 -10.24
N ALA A 115 7.52 -3.82 -9.78
CA ALA A 115 6.92 -4.77 -8.86
C ALA A 115 6.95 -6.19 -9.44
N ARG A 116 7.54 -7.13 -8.69
CA ARG A 116 7.63 -8.56 -9.04
C ARG A 116 6.77 -9.39 -8.10
N ALA A 117 6.27 -10.51 -8.61
CA ALA A 117 5.62 -11.58 -7.84
C ALA A 117 6.64 -12.53 -7.19
#